data_AF-A0A356UBD9-F1
#
_entry.id   AF-A0A356UBD9-F1
#
_cell.length_a   1.000
_cell.length_b   1.000
_cell.length_c   1.000
_cell.angle_alpha   90.00
_cell.angle_beta   90.00
_cell.angle_gamma   90.00
#
_symmetry.space_group_name_H-M   'P 1'
#
loop_
_entity.id
_entity.type
_entity.pdbx_description
1 polymer ?
#
loop_
_entity_poly.entity_id
_entity_poly.type
_entity_poly.pdbx_seq_one_letter_code
_entity_poly.pdbx_strand_id
1 'polypeptide(L)' 'MNNMEKLIREIEELRTQLNDQGKRRGLRDSDVLKRSEILDNLINQYYRLLREEASNKAH' A
#
# COMPACT_ATOMS: atom_id res chain seq x y z
N MET A 1 14.84 -8.59 6.77
CA MET A 1 13.67 -7.90 6.20
C MET A 1 14.18 -6.73 5.38
N ASN A 2 14.16 -6.84 4.06
CA ASN A 2 14.54 -5.74 3.17
C ASN A 2 13.44 -4.65 3.20
N ASN A 3 13.74 -3.44 2.72
CA ASN A 3 12.77 -2.33 2.75
C ASN A 3 11.51 -2.62 1.93
N MET A 4 11.62 -3.44 0.89
CA MET A 4 10.50 -3.83 0.03
C MET A 4 9.55 -4.84 0.70
N GLU A 5 10.08 -5.80 1.47
CA GLU A 5 9.32 -6.75 2.28
C GLU A 5 8.54 -6.02 3.39
N LYS A 6 9.15 -5.01 4.02
CA LYS A 6 8.46 -4.16 5.00
C LYS A 6 7.30 -3.40 4.35
N LEU A 7 7.54 -2.82 3.18
CA LEU A 7 6.52 -2.07 2.45
C LEU A 7 5.35 -2.96 1.99
N ILE A 8 5.62 -4.17 1.48
CA ILE A 8 4.57 -5.15 1.14
C ILE A 8 3.73 -5.49 2.38
N ARG A 9 4.38 -5.70 3.53
CA ARG A 9 3.67 -6.02 4.77
C ARG A 9 2.76 -4.87 5.21
N GLU A 10 3.24 -3.63 5.16
CA GLU A 10 2.44 -2.45 5.48
C GLU A 10 1.24 -2.29 4.53
N ILE A 11 1.43 -2.55 3.23
CA ILE A 11 0.35 -2.55 2.23
C ILE A 11 -0.72 -3.59 2.58
N GLU A 12 -0.32 -4.82 2.91
CA GLU A 12 -1.25 -5.91 3.22
C GLU A 12 -1.99 -5.69 4.55
N GLU A 13 -1.30 -5.19 5.57
CA GLU A 13 -1.91 -4.82 6.84
C GLU A 13 -2.96 -3.71 6.64
N LEU A 14 -2.62 -2.65 5.89
CA LEU A 14 -3.53 -1.55 5.64
C LEU A 14 -4.70 -1.95 4.74
N ARG A 15 -4.49 -2.80 3.72
CA ARG A 15 -5.56 -3.36 2.89
C ARG A 15 -6.57 -4.15 3.71
N THR A 16 -6.09 -4.95 4.65
CA THR A 16 -6.94 -5.75 5.54
C THR A 16 -7.78 -4.85 6.44
N GLN A 17 -7.17 -3.82 7.05
CA GLN A 17 -7.88 -2.84 7.88
C GLN A 17 -8.93 -2.08 7.07
N LEU A 18 -8.59 -1.61 5.87
CA LEU A 18 -9.51 -0.90 4.99
C LEU A 18 -10.72 -1.75 4.59
N ASN A 19 -10.51 -3.02 4.26
CA ASN A 19 -11.60 -3.93 3.92
C ASN A 19 -12.55 -4.15 5.10
N ASP A 20 -12.02 -4.31 6.32
CA ASP A 20 -12.84 -4.45 7.52
C ASP A 20 -13.60 -3.15 7.84
N GLN A 21 -12.92 -2.00 7.74
CA GLN A 21 -13.55 -0.69 7.96
C GLN A 21 -14.61 -0.38 6.90
N GLY A 22 -14.35 -0.67 5.63
CA GLY A 22 -15.30 -0.49 4.52
C GLY A 22 -16.56 -1.35 4.69
N LYS A 23 -16.42 -2.58 5.21
CA LYS A 23 -17.58 -3.43 5.56
C LYS A 23 -18.40 -2.86 6.71
N ARG A 24 -17.76 -2.25 7.71
CA ARG A 24 -18.44 -1.73 8.93
C ARG A 24 -19.03 -0.34 8.76
N ARG A 25 -18.33 0.56 8.06
CA ARG A 25 -18.64 2.00 7.96
C ARG A 25 -19.13 2.41 6.57
N GLY A 26 -18.93 1.57 5.57
CA GLY A 26 -19.21 1.88 4.17
C GLY A 26 -18.02 2.53 3.46
N LEU A 27 -17.95 2.34 2.14
CA LEU A 27 -16.82 2.78 1.31
C LEU A 27 -16.75 4.30 1.09
N ARG A 28 -17.79 5.04 1.47
CA ARG A 28 -17.86 6.51 1.39
C ARG A 28 -17.52 7.19 2.72
N ASP A 29 -17.21 6.41 3.76
CA ASP A 29 -16.79 6.95 5.04
C ASP A 29 -15.48 7.73 4.89
N SER A 30 -15.41 8.92 5.49
CA SER A 30 -14.28 9.83 5.30
C SER A 30 -12.96 9.26 5.83
N ASP A 31 -12.99 8.42 6.87
CA ASP A 31 -11.78 7.77 7.39
C ASP A 31 -11.34 6.63 6.46
N VAL A 32 -12.30 5.89 5.89
CA VAL A 32 -12.04 4.85 4.89
C VAL A 32 -11.39 5.45 3.64
N LEU A 33 -11.91 6.58 3.15
CA LEU A 33 -11.33 7.27 1.98
C LEU A 33 -9.90 7.74 2.25
N LYS A 34 -9.64 8.42 3.38
CA LYS A 34 -8.28 8.87 3.74
C LYS A 34 -7.30 7.70 3.85
N ARG A 35 -7.73 6.58 4.43
CA ARG A 35 -6.90 5.38 4.52
C ARG A 35 -6.66 4.76 3.16
N SER A 36 -7.64 4.81 2.25
CA SER A 36 -7.49 4.34 0.87
C SER A 36 -6.41 5.15 0.14
N GLU A 37 -6.40 6.47 0.30
CA GLU A 37 -5.36 7.34 -0.28
C GLU A 37 -3.96 7.00 0.24
N ILE A 38 -3.84 6.68 1.54
CA ILE A 38 -2.57 6.24 2.13
C ILE A 38 -2.13 4.90 1.50
N LEU A 39 -3.05 3.95 1.34
CA LEU A 39 -2.77 2.66 0.71
C LEU A 39 -2.27 2.84 -0.73
N ASP A 40 -2.94 3.70 -1.52
CA ASP A 40 -2.53 3.99 -2.90
C ASP A 40 -1.12 4.58 -2.95
N ASN A 41 -0.78 5.48 -2.03
CA ASN A 41 0.57 6.03 -1.93
C ASN A 41 1.64 4.98 -1.61
N LEU A 42 1.35 4.02 -0.73
CA LEU A 42 2.28 2.93 -0.41
C LEU A 42 2.47 1.99 -1.61
N ILE A 43 1.40 1.65 -2.32
CA ILE A 43 1.44 0.84 -3.54
C ILE A 43 2.28 1.54 -4.62
N ASN A 44 2.08 2.84 -4.81
CA ASN A 44 2.87 3.63 -5.76
C ASN A 44 4.36 3.67 -5.39
N GLN A 45 4.69 3.80 -4.10
CA GLN A 45 6.08 3.73 -3.64
C GLN A 45 6.70 2.35 -3.91
N TYR A 46 5.95 1.27 -3.69
CA TYR A 46 6.40 -0.08 -3.98
C TYR A 46 6.75 -0.26 -5.46
N TYR A 47 5.87 0.19 -6.36
CA TYR A 47 6.13 0.12 -7.80
C TYR A 47 7.32 0.97 -8.25
N ARG A 48 7.58 2.10 -7.61
CA ARG A 48 8.78 2.92 -7.89
C ARG A 48 10.05 2.17 -7.51
N LEU A 49 10.10 1.62 -6.30
CA LEU A 49 11.24 0.82 -5.83
C LEU A 49 11.47 -0.42 -6.70
N LEU A 50 10.40 -1.10 -7.12
CA LEU A 50 10.50 -2.26 -8.01
C LEU A 50 11.11 -1.90 -9.35
N ARG A 51 10.75 -0.74 -9.90
CA ARG A 51 11.32 -0.23 -11.15
C ARG A 51 12.79 0.13 -10.99
N GLU A 52 13.16 0.82 -9.90
CA GLU A 52 14.55 1.17 -9.60
C GLU A 52 15.44 -0.06 -9.45
N GLU A 53 14.96 -1.09 -8.75
CA GLU A 53 15.69 -2.35 -8.60
C GLU A 53 15.88 -3.07 -9.95
N ALA A 54 14.85 -3.08 -10.80
CA ALA A 54 14.95 -3.64 -12.15
C ALA A 54 15.95 -2.88 -13.03
N SER A 55 15.98 -1.55 -12.96
CA SER A 55 16.95 -0.71 -13.68
C SER A 55 18.38 -0.93 -13.19
N ASN A 56 18.58 -1.07 -11.87
CA ASN A 56 19.90 -1.29 -11.27
C ASN A 56 20.47 -2.69 -11.58
N LYS A 57 19.62 -3.69 -11.87
CA LYS A 57 20.06 -5.04 -12.28
C LYS A 57 20.42 -5.15 -13.76
N ALA A 58 20.07 -4.16 -14.57
CA ALA A 58 20.31 -4.14 -16.02
C ALA A 58 21.62 -3.43 -16.42
N HIS A 59 22.35 -2.87 -15.45
CA HIS A 59 23.70 -2.29 -15.58
C HIS A 59 24.71 -3.17 -14.84
#